data_AF-A0A932P3B0-F1
#
_entry.id   AF-A0A932P3B0-F1
#
_cell.length_a   1.000
_cell.length_b   1.000
_cell.length_c   1.000
_cell.angle_alpha   90.00
_cell.angle_beta   90.00
_cell.angle_gamma   90.00
#
_symmetry.space_group_name_H-M   'P 1'
#
loop_
_entity.id
_entity.type
_entity.pdbx_description
1 polymer ?
#
loop_
_entity_poly.entity_id
_entity_poly.type
_entity_poly.pdbx_seq_one_letter_code
_entity_poly.pdbx_strand_id
1 'polypeptide(L)'
;LLADQGQPVPPLQPRNILRNPLLSSTLQTDMGIAFFTKLISALISLGLVIGVIVFFFTLLIGGIQWITSGGDKAAVESARGKITNALIGLVVLFSIFAISKLLETFFGISILTLDIGALRIQ
;
A
#
# COMPACT_ATOMS: atom_id res chain seq x y z
N LEU A 1 34.95 60.50 -32.83
CA LEU A 1 35.91 59.98 -31.83
C LEU A 1 35.21 60.01 -30.48
N LEU A 2 34.47 58.94 -30.21
CA LEU A 2 33.55 58.81 -29.08
C LEU A 2 34.36 58.53 -27.81
N ALA A 3 34.27 59.44 -26.85
CA ALA A 3 34.72 59.17 -25.49
C ALA A 3 33.83 58.06 -24.92
N ASP A 4 34.44 56.90 -24.72
CA ASP A 4 33.91 55.75 -24.00
C ASP A 4 33.65 56.19 -22.55
N GLN A 5 32.45 56.74 -22.34
CA GLN A 5 31.93 57.16 -21.04
C GLN A 5 31.87 55.91 -20.16
N GLY A 6 32.68 55.89 -19.09
CA GLY A 6 32.81 54.80 -18.13
C GLY A 6 31.46 54.34 -17.57
N GLN A 7 30.80 53.45 -18.28
CA GLN A 7 29.73 52.64 -17.75
C GLN A 7 30.39 51.62 -16.81
N PRO A 8 30.04 51.63 -15.51
CA PRO A 8 30.60 50.66 -14.59
C PRO A 8 30.26 49.27 -15.09
N VAL A 9 31.28 48.44 -15.34
CA VAL A 9 31.10 47.08 -15.84
C VAL A 9 30.20 46.36 -14.84
N PRO A 10 29.00 45.91 -15.25
CA PRO A 10 28.09 45.28 -14.32
C PRO A 10 28.77 44.05 -13.70
N PRO A 11 28.62 43.83 -12.39
CA PRO A 11 29.22 42.67 -11.75
C PRO A 11 28.72 41.41 -12.46
N LEU A 12 29.63 40.49 -12.74
CA LEU A 12 29.32 39.19 -13.34
C LEU A 12 28.28 38.52 -12.44
N GLN A 13 27.02 38.48 -12.88
CA GLN A 13 25.98 37.75 -12.17
C GLN A 13 26.49 36.32 -12.05
N PRO A 14 26.54 35.74 -10.84
CA PRO A 14 26.94 34.34 -10.70
C PRO A 14 26.04 33.55 -11.64
N ARG A 15 26.65 32.83 -12.59
CA ARG A 15 25.95 32.06 -13.62
C ARG A 15 25.01 31.12 -12.91
N ASN A 16 23.75 31.53 -12.79
CA ASN A 16 22.67 30.70 -12.30
C ASN A 16 22.70 29.47 -13.19
N ILE A 17 23.15 28.35 -12.62
CA ILE A 17 23.25 27.07 -13.31
C ILE A 17 21.86 26.85 -13.89
N LEU A 18 21.75 26.86 -15.22
CA LEU A 18 20.51 26.74 -15.98
C LEU A 18 19.83 25.44 -15.58
N ARG A 19 19.03 25.51 -14.53
CA ARG A 19 18.32 24.36 -13.99
C ARG A 19 17.13 24.20 -14.89
N ASN A 20 17.29 23.32 -15.89
CA ASN A 20 16.27 23.03 -16.88
C ASN A 20 15.03 22.48 -16.14
N PRO A 21 13.92 23.22 -16.07
CA PRO A 21 12.70 22.77 -15.40
C PRO A 21 12.08 21.53 -16.09
N LEU A 22 12.54 21.17 -17.29
CA LEU A 22 12.15 19.94 -17.99
C LEU A 22 12.84 18.68 -17.44
N LEU A 23 13.81 18.83 -16.53
CA LEU A 23 14.52 17.72 -15.85
C LEU A 23 14.34 17.78 -14.34
N SER A 24 13.21 18.27 -13.83
CA SER A 24 13.02 18.40 -12.39
C SER A 24 11.57 18.18 -11.98
N SER A 25 11.30 16.99 -11.47
CA SER A 25 10.37 16.67 -10.36
C SER A 25 9.91 15.22 -10.43
N THR A 26 9.87 14.64 -11.65
CA THR A 26 9.31 13.31 -11.88
C THR A 26 10.37 12.22 -12.00
N LEU A 27 11.64 12.53 -12.32
CA LEU A 27 12.66 11.49 -12.61
C LEU A 27 13.81 11.37 -11.59
N GLN A 28 13.95 12.28 -10.62
CA GLN A 28 15.10 12.29 -9.70
C GLN A 28 14.67 11.98 -8.27
N THR A 29 14.60 10.70 -7.90
CA THR A 29 14.82 10.22 -6.52
C THR A 29 13.58 9.82 -5.69
N ASP A 30 12.36 10.33 -5.92
CA ASP A 30 11.18 9.88 -5.12
C ASP A 30 10.33 8.76 -5.76
N MET A 31 10.60 8.37 -7.01
CA MET A 31 9.75 7.38 -7.70
C MET A 31 9.83 5.98 -7.11
N GLY A 32 11.02 5.50 -6.75
CA GLY A 32 11.20 4.11 -6.33
C GLY A 32 10.48 3.79 -5.02
N ILE A 33 10.90 4.44 -3.93
CA ILE A 33 10.37 4.15 -2.59
C ILE A 33 8.87 4.49 -2.48
N ALA A 34 8.43 5.59 -3.09
CA ALA A 34 7.00 5.94 -3.10
C ALA A 34 6.17 4.91 -3.89
N PHE A 35 6.67 4.44 -5.05
CA PHE A 35 6.02 3.38 -5.81
C PHE A 35 5.98 2.06 -5.02
N PHE A 36 7.08 1.64 -4.39
CA PHE A 36 7.11 0.44 -3.56
C PHE A 36 6.14 0.55 -2.37
N THR A 37 6.04 1.73 -1.76
CA THR A 37 5.11 1.98 -0.65
C THR A 37 3.65 1.91 -1.12
N LYS A 38 3.31 2.48 -2.27
CA LYS A 38 1.97 2.33 -2.85
C LYS A 38 1.67 0.89 -3.27
N LEU A 39 2.62 0.19 -3.88
CA LEU A 39 2.47 -1.19 -4.30
C LEU A 39 2.22 -2.11 -3.10
N ILE A 40 3.03 -2.01 -2.04
CA ILE A 40 2.88 -2.87 -0.86
C ILE A 40 1.56 -2.59 -0.14
N SER A 41 1.19 -1.32 0.00
CA SER A 41 -0.10 -0.89 0.55
C SER A 41 -1.27 -1.49 -0.24
N ALA A 42 -1.21 -1.43 -1.57
CA ALA A 42 -2.24 -1.99 -2.44
C ALA A 42 -2.37 -3.51 -2.30
N LEU A 43 -1.25 -4.23 -2.27
CA LEU A 43 -1.23 -5.68 -2.10
C LEU A 43 -1.78 -6.09 -0.72
N ILE A 44 -1.39 -5.39 0.34
CA ILE A 44 -1.89 -5.66 1.69
C ILE A 44 -3.40 -5.41 1.76
N SER A 45 -3.87 -4.27 1.26
CA SER A 45 -5.30 -3.92 1.26
C SER A 45 -6.13 -4.93 0.46
N LEU A 46 -5.67 -5.30 -0.74
CA LEU A 46 -6.36 -6.28 -1.58
C LEU A 46 -6.35 -7.67 -0.92
N GLY A 47 -5.21 -8.09 -0.37
CA GLY A 47 -5.05 -9.34 0.35
C GLY A 47 -5.96 -9.42 1.59
N LEU A 48 -6.16 -8.30 2.30
CA LEU A 48 -7.06 -8.24 3.46
C LEU A 48 -8.51 -8.49 3.04
N VAL A 49 -8.98 -7.83 1.97
CA VAL A 49 -10.35 -8.00 1.45
C VAL A 49 -10.59 -9.43 0.97
N ILE A 50 -9.69 -9.96 0.14
CA ILE A 50 -9.79 -11.34 -0.37
C ILE A 50 -9.70 -12.34 0.79
N GLY A 51 -8.78 -12.12 1.73
CA GLY A 51 -8.59 -12.97 2.89
C GLY A 51 -9.83 -13.08 3.76
N VAL A 52 -10.51 -11.97 4.04
CA VAL A 52 -11.78 -11.97 4.81
C VAL A 52 -12.85 -12.78 4.09
N ILE A 53 -13.00 -12.61 2.77
CA ILE A 53 -13.99 -13.34 1.98
C ILE A 53 -13.71 -14.85 2.02
N VAL A 54 -12.47 -15.26 1.75
CA VAL A 54 -12.07 -16.68 1.76
C VAL A 54 -12.23 -17.30 3.14
N PHE A 55 -11.82 -16.59 4.20
CA PHE A 55 -12.02 -17.02 5.58
C PHE A 55 -13.50 -17.23 5.89
N PHE A 56 -14.37 -16.29 5.51
CA PHE A 56 -15.80 -16.36 5.77
C PHE A 56 -16.42 -17.62 5.15
N PHE A 57 -16.12 -17.91 3.88
CA PHE A 57 -16.59 -19.14 3.24
C PHE A 57 -16.02 -20.41 3.87
N THR A 58 -14.73 -20.41 4.25
CA THR A 58 -14.09 -21.57 4.89
C THR A 58 -14.73 -21.88 6.24
N LEU A 59 -15.05 -20.85 7.02
CA LEU A 59 -15.72 -20.99 8.31
C LEU A 59 -17.16 -21.52 8.14
N LEU A 60 -17.90 -21.01 7.15
CA LEU A 60 -19.22 -21.51 6.79
C LEU A 60 -19.19 -23.00 6.43
N ILE A 61 -18.28 -23.40 5.55
CA ILE A 61 -18.15 -24.81 5.12
C ILE A 61 -17.72 -25.70 6.30
N GLY A 62 -16.76 -25.25 7.11
CA GLY A 62 -16.33 -25.98 8.30
C GLY A 62 -17.43 -26.13 9.35
N GLY A 63 -18.22 -25.08 9.57
CA GLY A 63 -19.35 -25.08 10.50
C GLY A 63 -20.49 -25.97 10.05
N ILE A 64 -20.88 -25.88 8.76
CA ILE A 64 -21.90 -26.77 8.17
C ILE A 64 -21.45 -28.22 8.29
N GLN A 65 -20.20 -28.53 7.94
CA GLN A 65 -19.65 -29.87 8.06
C GLN A 65 -19.67 -30.36 9.52
N TRP A 66 -19.33 -29.52 10.48
CA TRP A 66 -19.36 -29.90 11.90
C TRP A 66 -20.76 -30.29 12.37
N ILE A 67 -21.79 -29.54 11.96
CA ILE A 67 -23.19 -29.80 12.30
C ILE A 67 -23.69 -31.07 11.61
N THR A 68 -23.36 -31.27 10.32
CA THR A 68 -23.82 -32.44 9.55
C THR A 68 -23.05 -33.72 9.85
N SER A 69 -21.89 -33.63 10.54
CA SER A 69 -21.06 -34.79 10.89
C SER A 69 -21.73 -35.79 11.83
N GLY A 70 -22.79 -35.41 12.54
CA GLY A 70 -23.66 -36.34 13.28
C GLY A 70 -23.00 -37.23 14.35
N GLY A 71 -21.75 -36.95 14.73
CA GLY A 71 -20.98 -37.76 15.69
C GLY A 71 -19.93 -38.70 15.06
N ASP A 72 -19.80 -38.74 13.74
CA ASP A 72 -18.67 -39.41 13.08
C ASP A 72 -17.37 -38.69 13.45
N LYS A 73 -16.48 -39.39 14.18
CA LYS A 73 -15.21 -38.85 14.65
C LYS A 73 -14.34 -38.31 13.51
N ALA A 74 -14.31 -38.98 12.36
CA ALA A 74 -13.47 -38.55 11.24
C ALA A 74 -13.99 -37.23 10.63
N ALA A 75 -15.30 -37.12 10.46
CA ALA A 75 -15.94 -35.93 9.93
C ALA A 75 -15.83 -34.73 10.90
N VAL A 76 -16.02 -34.98 12.21
CA VAL A 76 -15.85 -33.96 13.26
C VAL A 76 -14.41 -33.48 13.33
N GLU A 77 -13.42 -34.37 13.24
CA GLU A 77 -12.01 -34.00 13.26
C GLU A 77 -11.65 -33.12 12.05
N SER A 78 -12.09 -33.51 10.85
CA SER A 78 -11.90 -32.71 9.64
C SER A 78 -12.56 -31.32 9.75
N ALA A 79 -13.77 -31.25 10.29
CA ALA A 79 -14.48 -30.00 10.48
C ALA A 79 -13.78 -29.09 11.49
N ARG A 80 -13.30 -29.64 12.61
CA ARG A 80 -12.51 -28.92 13.62
C ARG A 80 -11.20 -28.39 13.04
N GLY A 81 -10.51 -29.17 12.20
CA GLY A 81 -9.33 -28.72 11.48
C GLY A 81 -9.62 -27.51 10.58
N LYS A 82 -10.71 -27.55 9.81
CA LYS A 82 -11.14 -26.42 8.97
C LYS A 82 -11.47 -25.17 9.79
N ILE A 83 -12.20 -25.32 10.89
CA ILE A 83 -12.55 -24.20 11.77
C ILE A 83 -11.29 -23.59 12.40
N THR A 84 -10.36 -24.43 12.90
CA THR A 84 -9.10 -23.97 13.49
C THR A 84 -8.26 -23.19 12.47
N ASN A 85 -8.09 -23.74 11.26
CA ASN A 85 -7.36 -23.07 10.19
C ASN A 85 -8.00 -21.74 9.80
N ALA A 86 -9.34 -21.70 9.74
CA ALA A 86 -10.06 -20.47 9.51
C ALA A 86 -9.73 -19.46 10.64
N LEU A 87 -9.89 -19.83 11.91
CA LEU A 87 -9.64 -18.94 13.05
C LEU A 87 -8.22 -18.38 13.05
N ILE A 88 -7.22 -19.20 12.73
CA ILE A 88 -5.83 -18.75 12.58
C ILE A 88 -5.72 -17.70 11.47
N GLY A 89 -6.35 -17.94 10.32
CA GLY A 89 -6.42 -16.95 9.24
C GLY A 89 -7.03 -15.62 9.67
N LEU A 90 -8.11 -15.66 10.45
CA LEU A 90 -8.73 -14.45 11.00
C LEU A 90 -7.79 -13.70 11.95
N VAL A 91 -7.09 -14.40 12.84
CA VAL A 91 -6.12 -13.79 13.77
C VAL A 91 -4.99 -13.11 13.01
N VAL A 92 -4.50 -13.73 11.93
CA VAL A 92 -3.47 -13.14 11.06
C VAL A 92 -3.99 -11.87 10.39
N LEU A 93 -5.21 -11.89 9.83
CA LEU A 93 -5.82 -10.70 9.22
C LEU A 93 -5.99 -9.55 10.23
N PHE A 94 -6.43 -9.87 11.45
CA PHE A 94 -6.54 -8.89 12.54
C PHE A 94 -5.18 -8.30 12.91
N SER A 95 -4.14 -9.14 12.95
CA SER A 95 -2.77 -8.69 13.24
C SER A 95 -2.24 -7.75 12.17
N ILE A 96 -2.45 -8.08 10.89
CA ILE A 96 -2.07 -7.21 9.77
C ILE A 96 -2.82 -5.89 9.85
N PHE A 97 -4.13 -5.91 10.09
CA PHE A 97 -4.94 -4.69 10.23
C PHE A 97 -4.44 -3.81 11.39
N ALA A 98 -4.15 -4.41 12.54
CA ALA A 98 -3.63 -3.69 13.70
C ALA A 98 -2.26 -3.05 13.43
N ILE A 99 -1.34 -3.80 12.80
CA ILE A 99 -0.03 -3.27 12.39
C ILE A 99 -0.22 -2.14 11.37
N SER A 100 -1.11 -2.31 10.39
CA SER A 100 -1.39 -1.25 9.42
C SER A 100 -1.89 0.02 10.10
N LYS A 101 -2.82 -0.09 11.06
CA LYS A 101 -3.30 1.06 11.86
C LYS A 101 -2.20 1.72 12.67
N LEU A 102 -1.27 0.93 13.21
CA LEU A 102 -0.10 1.44 13.89
C LEU A 102 0.78 2.25 12.92
N LEU A 103 1.09 1.70 11.75
CA LEU A 103 1.88 2.38 10.72
C LEU A 103 1.22 3.67 10.23
N GLU A 104 -0.12 3.68 10.05
CA GLU A 104 -0.87 4.91 9.71
C GLU A 104 -0.63 6.01 10.75
N THR A 105 -0.62 5.64 12.04
CA THR A 105 -0.45 6.59 13.15
C THR A 105 0.98 7.12 13.25
N PHE A 106 2.00 6.28 13.03
CA PHE A 106 3.41 6.69 13.14
C PHE A 106 3.93 7.43 11.91
N PHE A 107 3.52 7.02 10.71
CA PHE A 107 4.02 7.59 9.46
C PHE A 107 3.08 8.65 8.87
N GLY A 108 1.84 8.74 9.33
CA GLY A 108 0.84 9.69 8.82
C GLY A 108 0.37 9.38 7.40
N ILE A 109 0.58 8.15 6.92
CA ILE A 109 0.27 7.72 5.56
C ILE A 109 -0.89 6.72 5.60
N SER A 110 -1.97 6.99 4.87
CA SER A 110 -3.14 6.11 4.82
C SER A 110 -2.91 4.91 3.89
N ILE A 111 -2.24 3.87 4.40
CA ILE A 111 -1.88 2.64 3.68
C ILE A 111 -3.05 1.68 3.40
N LEU A 112 -4.21 1.89 4.02
CA LEU A 112 -5.42 1.11 3.72
C LEU A 112 -6.32 1.77 2.67
N THR A 113 -5.96 2.98 2.22
CA THR A 113 -6.65 3.66 1.11
C THR A 113 -5.95 3.34 -0.19
N LEU A 114 -6.56 2.47 -0.97
CA LEU A 114 -6.24 2.29 -2.38
C LEU A 114 -6.62 3.57 -3.15
N ASP A 115 -5.71 4.54 -3.17
CA ASP A 115 -5.75 5.67 -4.11
C ASP A 115 -5.31 5.16 -5.48
N ILE A 116 -6.24 4.48 -6.17
CA ILE A 116 -6.18 4.28 -7.62
C ILE A 116 -6.36 5.65 -8.26
N GLY A 117 -5.25 6.37 -8.34
CA GLY A 117 -5.14 7.72 -8.84
C GLY A 117 -6.04 7.90 -10.06
N ALA A 118 -6.88 8.93 -9.98
CA ALA A 118 -7.81 9.39 -11.00
C ALA A 118 -7.43 8.89 -12.41
N LEU A 119 -8.19 7.93 -12.92
CA LEU A 119 -8.25 7.65 -14.36
C LEU A 119 -8.75 8.93 -15.05
N ARG A 120 -7.82 9.82 -15.39
CA ARG A 120 -8.04 10.98 -16.26
C ARG A 120 -7.87 10.49 -17.69
N ILE A 121 -8.91 9.89 -18.23
CA ILE A 121 -9.05 9.77 -19.69
C ILE A 121 -9.57 11.13 -20.16
N GLN A 122 -8.73 11.79 -20.96
CA GLN A 122 -9.00 13.10 -21.57
C GLN A 122 -10.03 12.98 -22.70
#